data_AF-A0A6A6CPH9-F1
#
_entry.id   AF-A0A6A6CPH9-F1
#
_cell.length_a   1.000
_cell.length_b   1.000
_cell.length_c   1.000
_cell.angle_alpha   90.00
_cell.angle_beta   90.00
_cell.angle_gamma   90.00
#
_symmetry.space_group_name_H-M   'P 1'
#
loop_
_entity.id
_entity.type
_entity.pdbx_description
1 polymer ?
#
loop_
_entity_poly.entity_id
_entity_poly.type
_entity_poly.pdbx_seq_one_letter_code
_entity_poly.pdbx_strand_id
1 'polypeptide(L)'
;MATCDICGQQVRHRSLKGHQTSQACKAAAERQYSPATESVEQCQVQVAHAVFDDYVSISAKLHDILDCVQLSGWLFATIQPWGRGQQSVDEWLFRRPAVQSYDIRKLKDLVFQALRKAASYPYSGWDQSLFDAIIVLAMSITFVDGWILTAAHQDVILRLACAHLCTRASTREEWIGRTPCDAFSHVIFKTVKESERWKCEQIMHQGIVMLRSSTYDYLAKLSKDFSETPSRSAIYHHANTLRAEEFAADYGYHVIRISEIAGSVDGS
;
A
#
# COMPACT_ATOMS: atom_id res chain seq x y z
N MET A 1 49.91 16.24 29.46
CA MET A 1 48.93 16.69 28.45
C MET A 1 47.72 17.18 29.24
N ALA A 2 47.07 18.26 28.82
CA ALA A 2 45.87 18.80 29.47
C ALA A 2 44.67 18.55 28.57
N THR A 3 43.55 18.11 29.13
CA THR A 3 42.28 18.07 28.40
C THR A 3 41.68 19.48 28.38
N CYS A 4 41.14 19.90 27.23
CA CYS A 4 40.43 21.17 27.15
C CYS A 4 39.01 21.01 27.68
N ASP A 5 38.67 21.72 28.74
CA ASP A 5 37.39 21.60 29.43
C ASP A 5 36.18 22.13 28.62
N ILE A 6 36.43 22.78 27.48
CA ILE A 6 35.41 23.38 26.61
C ILE A 6 35.01 22.44 25.46
N CYS A 7 35.94 21.64 24.93
CA CYS A 7 35.69 20.76 23.77
C CYS A 7 36.18 19.32 23.94
N GLY A 8 36.75 18.97 25.10
CA GLY A 8 37.17 17.62 25.47
C GLY A 8 38.46 17.11 24.81
N GLN A 9 39.14 17.89 23.96
CA GLN A 9 40.36 17.43 23.27
C GLN A 9 41.61 17.50 24.16
N GLN A 10 42.54 16.54 24.00
CA GLN A 10 43.83 16.58 24.70
C GLN A 10 44.85 17.47 23.98
N VAL A 11 45.39 18.45 24.70
CA VAL A 11 46.31 19.46 24.19
C VAL A 11 47.54 19.58 25.10
N ARG A 12 48.68 20.05 24.57
CA ARG A 12 49.88 20.31 25.39
C ARG A 12 49.62 21.50 26.32
N HIS A 13 50.01 21.42 27.61
CA HIS A 13 49.71 22.44 28.64
C HIS A 13 50.02 23.88 28.21
N ARG A 14 51.20 24.11 27.59
CA ARG A 14 51.62 25.44 27.14
C ARG A 14 50.77 26.03 26.01
N SER A 15 50.03 25.20 25.28
CA SER A 15 49.22 25.58 24.11
C SER A 15 47.73 25.69 24.43
N LEU A 16 47.32 25.34 25.65
CA LEU A 16 45.93 25.30 26.08
C LEU A 16 45.23 26.66 25.93
N LYS A 17 45.92 27.73 26.34
CA LYS A 17 45.36 29.09 26.30
C LYS A 17 45.13 29.59 24.86
N GLY A 18 46.01 29.24 23.93
CA GLY A 18 45.86 29.58 22.51
C GLY A 18 44.80 28.73 21.80
N HIS A 19 44.67 27.46 22.19
CA HIS A 19 43.64 26.56 21.69
C HIS A 19 42.22 27.05 22.07
N GLN A 20 42.01 27.45 23.33
CA GLN A 20 40.72 27.98 23.84
C GLN A 20 40.26 29.26 23.12
N THR A 21 41.19 30.04 22.57
CA THR A 21 40.84 31.25 21.81
C THR A 21 40.55 30.99 20.34
N SER A 22 40.85 29.80 19.82
CA SER A 22 40.62 29.43 18.41
C SER A 22 39.12 29.33 18.08
N GLN A 23 38.75 29.64 16.84
CA GLN A 23 37.36 29.56 16.38
C GLN A 23 36.79 28.14 16.47
N ALA A 24 37.63 27.11 16.25
CA ALA A 24 37.21 25.72 16.35
C ALA A 24 36.82 25.31 17.78
N CYS A 25 37.52 25.80 18.82
CA CYS A 25 37.19 25.52 20.21
C CYS A 25 35.91 26.27 20.66
N LYS A 26 35.73 27.53 20.19
CA LYS A 26 34.53 28.32 20.48
C LYS A 26 33.26 27.79 19.80
N ALA A 27 33.36 27.31 18.55
CA ALA A 27 32.23 26.69 17.86
C ALA A 27 31.82 25.33 18.47
N ALA A 28 32.75 24.62 19.13
CA ALA A 28 32.42 23.43 19.91
C ALA A 28 31.67 23.78 21.22
N ALA A 29 31.98 24.92 21.82
CA ALA A 29 31.31 25.42 23.03
C ALA A 29 29.85 25.82 22.77
N GLU A 30 29.57 26.47 21.64
CA GLU A 30 28.21 26.88 21.25
C GLU A 30 27.29 25.69 20.92
N ARG A 31 27.86 24.52 20.58
CA ARG A 31 27.10 23.27 20.42
C ARG A 31 26.84 22.54 21.73
N GLN A 32 27.58 22.85 22.80
CA GLN A 32 27.46 22.16 24.08
C GLN A 32 26.61 22.89 25.12
N TYR A 33 26.41 24.21 25.01
CA TYR A 33 25.59 24.95 25.98
C TYR A 33 24.82 26.12 25.38
N SER A 34 23.53 25.91 25.17
CA SER A 34 22.48 26.92 25.44
C SER A 34 21.15 26.17 25.65
N PRO A 35 20.31 26.58 26.61
CA PRO A 35 20.45 26.27 28.03
C PRO A 35 19.26 25.44 28.58
N ALA A 36 19.44 24.93 29.80
CA ALA A 36 18.49 24.12 30.54
C ALA A 36 17.06 24.68 30.62
N THR A 37 16.16 24.08 29.84
CA THR A 37 14.72 23.93 30.10
C THR A 37 14.39 22.44 30.28
N GLU A 38 15.09 21.81 31.23
CA GLU A 38 15.31 20.36 31.34
C GLU A 38 14.12 19.49 31.78
N SER A 39 12.87 19.93 31.62
CA SER A 39 11.71 19.03 31.73
C SER A 39 10.65 19.20 30.65
N VAL A 40 10.84 20.15 29.72
CA VAL A 40 9.90 20.35 28.59
C VAL A 40 10.59 20.12 27.25
N GLU A 41 11.88 20.46 27.10
CA GLU A 41 12.62 20.25 25.85
C GLU A 41 13.10 18.81 25.63
N GLN A 42 13.38 18.01 26.68
CA GLN A 42 13.61 16.57 26.49
C GLN A 42 12.36 15.84 26.00
N CYS A 43 11.18 16.31 26.43
CA CYS A 43 9.91 15.85 25.87
C CYS A 43 9.76 16.32 24.42
N GLN A 44 10.10 17.57 24.09
CA GLN A 44 10.00 18.09 22.71
C GLN A 44 11.07 17.58 21.74
N VAL A 45 12.28 17.22 22.17
CA VAL A 45 13.36 16.67 21.33
C VAL A 45 13.26 15.16 21.17
N GLN A 46 12.74 14.44 22.17
CA GLN A 46 12.31 13.05 21.97
C GLN A 46 11.03 12.98 21.13
N VAL A 47 10.09 13.92 21.31
CA VAL A 47 8.95 14.04 20.40
C VAL A 47 9.43 14.50 19.01
N ALA A 48 10.42 15.38 18.87
CA ALA A 48 10.92 15.79 17.55
C ALA A 48 11.76 14.72 16.87
N HIS A 49 12.56 13.92 17.59
CA HIS A 49 13.24 12.75 17.02
C HIS A 49 12.29 11.58 16.78
N ALA A 50 11.30 11.34 17.65
CA ALA A 50 10.25 10.36 17.36
C ALA A 50 9.38 10.81 16.19
N VAL A 51 9.05 12.09 16.07
CA VAL A 51 8.31 12.67 14.94
C VAL A 51 9.20 12.72 13.69
N PHE A 52 10.51 12.91 13.79
CA PHE A 52 11.43 12.92 12.65
C PHE A 52 11.77 11.49 12.20
N ASP A 53 12.00 10.55 13.11
CA ASP A 53 12.13 9.13 12.82
C ASP A 53 10.81 8.57 12.32
N ASP A 54 9.66 8.97 12.88
CA ASP A 54 8.34 8.68 12.32
C ASP A 54 8.16 9.36 10.96
N TYR A 55 8.64 10.58 10.74
CA TYR A 55 8.52 11.28 9.45
C TYR A 55 9.43 10.69 8.37
N VAL A 56 10.66 10.28 8.70
CA VAL A 56 11.60 9.58 7.81
C VAL A 56 11.12 8.15 7.55
N SER A 57 10.60 7.48 8.58
CA SER A 57 9.91 6.20 8.49
C SER A 57 8.65 6.31 7.62
N ILE A 58 7.82 7.35 7.82
CA ILE A 58 6.64 7.68 7.01
C ILE A 58 7.04 8.04 5.58
N SER A 59 8.13 8.77 5.36
CA SER A 59 8.60 9.15 4.02
C SER A 59 9.12 7.94 3.23
N ALA A 60 9.90 7.06 3.86
CA ALA A 60 10.32 5.80 3.26
C ALA A 60 9.14 4.84 3.04
N LYS A 61 8.18 4.78 3.99
CA LYS A 61 6.92 4.03 3.86
C LYS A 61 6.04 4.56 2.74
N LEU A 62 5.89 5.88 2.64
CA LEU A 62 5.12 6.54 1.58
C LEU A 62 5.75 6.25 0.23
N HIS A 63 7.08 6.23 0.12
CA HIS A 63 7.76 5.79 -1.10
C HIS A 63 7.44 4.34 -1.45
N ASP A 64 7.60 3.39 -0.51
CA ASP A 64 7.29 1.98 -0.76
C ASP A 64 5.80 1.77 -1.12
N ILE A 65 4.88 2.52 -0.51
CA ILE A 65 3.43 2.45 -0.78
C ILE A 65 3.10 3.08 -2.14
N LEU A 66 3.66 4.26 -2.45
CA LEU A 66 3.52 4.88 -3.76
C LEU A 66 4.11 3.99 -4.86
N ASP A 67 5.23 3.33 -4.59
CA ASP A 67 5.84 2.35 -5.48
C ASP A 67 4.90 1.15 -5.68
N CYS A 68 4.27 0.62 -4.63
CA CYS A 68 3.26 -0.44 -4.75
C CYS A 68 2.07 -0.01 -5.63
N VAL A 69 1.53 1.18 -5.39
CA VAL A 69 0.41 1.75 -6.15
C VAL A 69 0.79 1.93 -7.62
N GLN A 70 1.95 2.53 -7.87
CA GLN A 70 2.45 2.75 -9.22
C GLN A 70 2.69 1.40 -9.91
N LEU A 71 3.40 0.47 -9.28
CA LEU A 71 3.70 -0.86 -9.86
C LEU A 71 2.42 -1.65 -10.15
N SER A 72 1.41 -1.61 -9.28
CA SER A 72 0.10 -2.21 -9.55
C SER A 72 -0.60 -1.53 -10.74
N GLY A 73 -0.50 -0.21 -10.88
CA GLY A 73 -1.02 0.52 -12.03
C GLY A 73 -0.28 0.16 -13.33
N TRP A 74 1.04 0.02 -13.28
CA TRP A 74 1.86 -0.42 -14.41
C TRP A 74 1.53 -1.86 -14.82
N LEU A 75 1.30 -2.75 -13.85
CA LEU A 75 0.88 -4.12 -14.11
C LEU A 75 -0.47 -4.15 -14.84
N PHE A 76 -1.46 -3.40 -14.33
CA PHE A 76 -2.76 -3.27 -14.95
C PHE A 76 -2.67 -2.72 -16.38
N ALA A 77 -1.87 -1.67 -16.60
CA ALA A 77 -1.63 -1.08 -17.92
C ALA A 77 -0.88 -2.00 -18.88
N THR A 78 0.00 -2.87 -18.37
CA THR A 78 0.77 -3.83 -19.17
C THR A 78 -0.11 -5.01 -19.60
N ILE A 79 -1.03 -5.45 -18.74
CA ILE A 79 -1.95 -6.55 -19.02
C ILE A 79 -3.01 -6.14 -20.05
N GLN A 80 -3.45 -4.89 -20.01
CA GLN A 80 -4.51 -4.35 -20.87
C GLN A 80 -5.77 -5.23 -20.88
N PRO A 81 -6.46 -5.39 -19.73
CA PRO A 81 -7.68 -6.21 -19.66
C PRO A 81 -8.81 -5.75 -20.60
N TRP A 82 -8.74 -4.53 -21.14
CA TRP A 82 -9.65 -3.96 -22.15
C TRP A 82 -9.18 -4.11 -23.61
N GLY A 83 -8.10 -4.86 -23.85
CA GLY A 83 -7.42 -4.90 -25.15
C GLY A 83 -7.34 -6.31 -25.76
N ARG A 84 -6.33 -6.53 -26.61
CA ARG A 84 -6.13 -7.78 -27.38
C ARG A 84 -5.96 -9.06 -26.54
N GLY A 85 -5.81 -8.94 -25.22
CA GLY A 85 -5.70 -10.06 -24.28
C GLY A 85 -6.95 -10.29 -23.43
N GLN A 86 -8.09 -9.67 -23.78
CA GLN A 86 -9.33 -9.84 -23.02
C GLN A 86 -9.75 -11.32 -22.99
N GLN A 87 -9.99 -11.82 -21.79
CA GLN A 87 -10.58 -13.14 -21.56
C GLN A 87 -12.06 -12.99 -21.21
N SER A 88 -12.83 -14.04 -21.44
CA SER A 88 -14.23 -14.12 -21.05
C SER A 88 -14.40 -14.24 -19.52
N VAL A 89 -15.60 -13.92 -19.02
CA VAL A 89 -15.94 -14.08 -17.59
C VAL A 89 -15.71 -15.52 -17.12
N ASP A 90 -16.03 -16.51 -17.95
CA ASP A 90 -15.80 -17.93 -17.65
C ASP A 90 -14.31 -18.25 -17.49
N GLU A 91 -13.45 -17.59 -18.28
CA GLU A 91 -12.01 -17.75 -18.21
C GLU A 91 -11.41 -17.08 -16.97
N TRP A 92 -11.96 -15.93 -16.54
CA TRP A 92 -11.56 -15.26 -15.31
C TRP A 92 -11.93 -16.06 -14.05
N LEU A 93 -13.16 -16.58 -13.99
CA LEU A 93 -13.71 -17.16 -12.77
C LEU A 93 -13.47 -18.66 -12.63
N PHE A 94 -13.51 -19.41 -13.73
CA PHE A 94 -13.64 -20.88 -13.65
C PHE A 94 -12.53 -21.64 -14.37
N ARG A 95 -11.77 -21.00 -15.28
CA ARG A 95 -10.67 -21.68 -16.00
C ARG A 95 -9.30 -21.25 -15.49
N ARG A 96 -8.31 -22.12 -15.69
CA ARG A 96 -6.90 -21.74 -15.58
C ARG A 96 -6.50 -21.04 -16.88
N PRO A 97 -6.01 -19.79 -16.83
CA PRO A 97 -5.65 -19.05 -18.03
C PRO A 97 -4.31 -19.49 -18.62
N ALA A 98 -4.05 -18.93 -19.81
CA ALA A 98 -2.93 -19.25 -20.67
C ALA A 98 -1.55 -18.82 -20.11
N VAL A 99 -0.48 -19.35 -20.72
CA VAL A 99 0.91 -19.08 -20.37
C VAL A 99 1.22 -17.58 -20.43
N GLN A 100 1.63 -17.01 -19.29
CA GLN A 100 1.99 -15.59 -19.17
C GLN A 100 3.29 -15.26 -19.90
N SER A 101 3.40 -14.02 -20.41
CA SER A 101 4.68 -13.48 -20.85
C SER A 101 5.67 -13.36 -19.68
N TYR A 102 6.96 -13.42 -19.98
CA TYR A 102 8.02 -13.27 -18.98
C TYR A 102 7.91 -11.93 -18.23
N ASP A 103 7.56 -10.85 -18.94
CA ASP A 103 7.48 -9.50 -18.38
C ASP A 103 6.34 -9.36 -17.36
N ILE A 104 5.17 -9.95 -17.64
CA ILE A 104 4.03 -9.96 -16.70
C ILE A 104 4.41 -10.71 -15.42
N ARG A 105 5.07 -11.87 -15.55
CA ARG A 105 5.51 -12.66 -14.40
C ARG A 105 6.50 -11.89 -13.53
N LYS A 106 7.51 -11.27 -14.15
CA LYS A 106 8.52 -10.47 -13.45
C LYS A 106 7.90 -9.27 -12.74
N LEU A 107 6.95 -8.57 -13.39
CA LEU A 107 6.28 -7.42 -12.81
C LEU A 107 5.38 -7.83 -11.63
N LYS A 108 4.64 -8.95 -11.74
CA LYS A 108 3.90 -9.54 -10.62
C LYS A 108 4.83 -9.85 -9.44
N ASP A 109 5.96 -10.50 -9.68
CA ASP A 109 6.92 -10.83 -8.62
C ASP A 109 7.42 -9.58 -7.91
N LEU A 110 7.70 -8.49 -8.66
CA LEU A 110 8.09 -7.20 -8.09
C LEU A 110 6.98 -6.57 -7.24
N VAL A 111 5.74 -6.54 -7.74
CA VAL A 111 4.59 -6.01 -6.98
C VAL A 111 4.39 -6.82 -5.70
N PHE A 112 4.46 -8.15 -5.77
CA PHE A 112 4.33 -9.02 -4.60
C PHE A 112 5.44 -8.79 -3.57
N GLN A 113 6.69 -8.63 -4.01
CA GLN A 113 7.81 -8.32 -3.12
C GLN A 113 7.60 -6.97 -2.42
N ALA A 114 7.21 -5.94 -3.18
CA ALA A 114 6.92 -4.61 -2.64
C ALA A 114 5.77 -4.64 -1.63
N LEU A 115 4.67 -5.34 -1.95
CA LEU A 115 3.52 -5.48 -1.05
C LEU A 115 3.85 -6.27 0.21
N ARG A 116 4.64 -7.36 0.11
CA ARG A 116 5.08 -8.12 1.29
C ARG A 116 5.93 -7.26 2.22
N LYS A 117 6.81 -6.44 1.65
CA LYS A 117 7.63 -5.48 2.40
C LYS A 117 6.72 -4.44 3.06
N ALA A 118 5.79 -3.83 2.31
CA ALA A 118 4.83 -2.84 2.82
C ALA A 118 3.95 -3.40 3.96
N ALA A 119 3.44 -4.63 3.80
CA ALA A 119 2.61 -5.30 4.78
C ALA A 119 3.38 -5.79 6.03
N SER A 120 4.71 -5.87 5.96
CA SER A 120 5.55 -6.22 7.12
C SER A 120 5.74 -5.05 8.09
N TYR A 121 5.42 -3.81 7.67
CA TYR A 121 5.59 -2.64 8.50
C TYR A 121 4.48 -2.51 9.56
N PRO A 122 4.84 -2.09 10.79
CA PRO A 122 3.86 -1.72 11.82
C PRO A 122 2.95 -0.59 11.29
N TYR A 123 1.66 -0.67 11.59
CA TYR A 123 0.62 0.34 11.23
C TYR A 123 0.29 0.46 9.72
N SER A 124 0.74 -0.46 8.87
CA SER A 124 0.38 -0.52 7.44
C SER A 124 -1.14 -0.64 7.17
N GLY A 125 -1.92 -1.12 8.13
CA GLY A 125 -3.38 -1.21 8.03
C GLY A 125 -4.11 0.13 7.90
N TRP A 126 -3.43 1.26 8.11
CA TRP A 126 -4.07 2.59 8.06
C TRP A 126 -4.03 3.20 6.65
N ASP A 127 -3.19 2.69 5.76
CA ASP A 127 -3.01 3.26 4.43
C ASP A 127 -3.99 2.65 3.42
N GLN A 128 -4.93 3.48 2.96
CA GLN A 128 -5.91 3.08 1.95
C GLN A 128 -5.27 2.81 0.58
N SER A 129 -4.20 3.53 0.24
CA SER A 129 -3.51 3.37 -1.05
C SER A 129 -2.86 2.00 -1.15
N LEU A 130 -2.33 1.48 -0.03
CA LEU A 130 -1.81 0.11 0.04
C LEU A 130 -2.93 -0.92 -0.18
N PHE A 131 -4.11 -0.70 0.37
CA PHE A 131 -5.26 -1.57 0.15
C PHE A 131 -5.74 -1.54 -1.31
N ASP A 132 -5.80 -0.35 -1.92
CA ASP A 132 -6.16 -0.19 -3.33
C ASP A 132 -5.10 -0.84 -4.24
N ALA A 133 -3.81 -0.76 -3.90
CA ALA A 133 -2.72 -1.48 -4.58
C ALA A 133 -2.91 -3.00 -4.59
N ILE A 134 -3.42 -3.54 -3.49
CA ILE A 134 -3.71 -4.97 -3.35
C ILE A 134 -4.94 -5.37 -4.14
N ILE A 135 -5.98 -4.54 -4.15
CA ILE A 135 -7.16 -4.76 -4.99
C ILE A 135 -6.75 -4.79 -6.46
N VAL A 136 -6.01 -3.78 -6.94
CA VAL A 136 -5.60 -3.71 -8.33
C VAL A 136 -4.69 -4.89 -8.70
N LEU A 137 -3.82 -5.33 -7.80
CA LEU A 137 -3.06 -6.57 -8.00
C LEU A 137 -3.98 -7.79 -8.09
N ALA A 138 -4.94 -7.96 -7.17
CA ALA A 138 -5.85 -9.09 -7.16
C ALA A 138 -6.70 -9.16 -8.44
N MET A 139 -7.18 -8.01 -8.92
CA MET A 139 -7.85 -7.90 -10.22
C MET A 139 -6.91 -8.29 -11.36
N SER A 140 -5.71 -7.73 -11.38
CA SER A 140 -4.70 -8.00 -12.42
C SER A 140 -4.32 -9.48 -12.49
N ILE A 141 -4.15 -10.13 -11.35
CA ILE A 141 -3.91 -11.57 -11.26
C ILE A 141 -5.14 -12.31 -11.76
N THR A 142 -6.35 -11.96 -11.32
CA THR A 142 -7.57 -12.64 -11.79
C THR A 142 -7.71 -12.60 -13.32
N PHE A 143 -7.35 -11.47 -13.94
CA PHE A 143 -7.42 -11.31 -15.39
C PHE A 143 -6.41 -12.16 -16.19
N VAL A 144 -5.31 -12.60 -15.58
CA VAL A 144 -4.23 -13.30 -16.31
C VAL A 144 -3.93 -14.68 -15.75
N ASP A 145 -4.29 -14.95 -14.50
CA ASP A 145 -4.04 -16.17 -13.71
C ASP A 145 -5.33 -16.87 -13.24
N GLY A 146 -6.47 -16.18 -13.35
CA GLY A 146 -7.77 -16.71 -12.97
C GLY A 146 -7.98 -16.65 -11.46
N TRP A 147 -9.24 -16.78 -11.06
CA TRP A 147 -9.68 -16.62 -9.67
C TRP A 147 -8.95 -17.53 -8.68
N ILE A 148 -8.64 -18.77 -9.07
CA ILE A 148 -8.00 -19.77 -8.18
C ILE A 148 -6.68 -19.24 -7.62
N LEU A 149 -5.89 -18.54 -8.44
CA LEU A 149 -4.60 -18.00 -8.01
C LEU A 149 -4.77 -16.71 -7.19
N THR A 150 -5.80 -15.91 -7.48
CA THR A 150 -6.17 -14.77 -6.64
C THR A 150 -6.65 -15.21 -5.26
N ALA A 151 -7.44 -16.30 -5.20
CA ALA A 151 -7.99 -16.84 -3.96
C ALA A 151 -6.91 -17.23 -2.95
N ALA A 152 -5.76 -17.73 -3.43
CA ALA A 152 -4.60 -18.05 -2.59
C ALA A 152 -4.00 -16.83 -1.85
N HIS A 153 -4.38 -15.62 -2.22
CA HIS A 153 -3.94 -14.37 -1.60
C HIS A 153 -5.04 -13.65 -0.81
N GLN A 154 -6.27 -14.17 -0.79
CA GLN A 154 -7.42 -13.51 -0.14
C GLN A 154 -7.23 -13.31 1.36
N ASP A 155 -6.51 -14.19 2.04
CA ASP A 155 -6.21 -14.05 3.46
C ASP A 155 -5.43 -12.75 3.75
N VAL A 156 -4.53 -12.35 2.85
CA VAL A 156 -3.76 -11.11 2.96
C VAL A 156 -4.67 -9.91 2.76
N ILE A 157 -5.54 -9.95 1.74
CA ILE A 157 -6.51 -8.89 1.43
C ILE A 157 -7.44 -8.66 2.62
N LEU A 158 -8.05 -9.74 3.13
CA LEU A 158 -8.98 -9.68 4.25
C LEU A 158 -8.31 -9.20 5.54
N ARG A 159 -7.06 -9.62 5.81
CA ARG A 159 -6.32 -9.15 7.00
C ARG A 159 -6.05 -7.65 6.95
N LEU A 160 -5.62 -7.12 5.81
CA LEU A 160 -5.31 -5.69 5.67
C LEU A 160 -6.58 -4.83 5.71
N ALA A 161 -7.67 -5.30 5.09
CA ALA A 161 -8.97 -4.66 5.20
C ALA A 161 -9.51 -4.66 6.63
N CYS A 162 -9.38 -5.80 7.33
CA CYS A 162 -9.80 -5.92 8.72
C CYS A 162 -9.04 -4.94 9.63
N ALA A 163 -7.71 -4.85 9.47
CA ALA A 163 -6.91 -3.86 10.18
C ALA A 163 -7.38 -2.42 9.92
N HIS A 164 -7.78 -2.11 8.68
CA HIS A 164 -8.29 -0.79 8.31
C HIS A 164 -9.67 -0.49 8.92
N LEU A 165 -10.62 -1.41 8.74
CA LEU A 165 -12.00 -1.27 9.20
C LEU A 165 -12.08 -1.19 10.73
N CYS A 166 -11.32 -2.02 11.44
CA CYS A 166 -11.26 -1.98 12.90
C CYS A 166 -10.56 -0.72 13.44
N THR A 167 -9.57 -0.17 12.72
CA THR A 167 -8.90 1.07 13.15
C THR A 167 -9.82 2.29 12.98
N ARG A 168 -10.54 2.38 11.86
CA ARG A 168 -11.30 3.60 11.51
C ARG A 168 -12.77 3.57 11.89
N ALA A 169 -13.29 2.42 12.35
CA ALA A 169 -14.72 2.21 12.60
C ALA A 169 -15.59 2.66 11.41
N SER A 170 -15.09 2.49 10.18
CA SER A 170 -15.75 2.99 8.97
C SER A 170 -17.03 2.21 8.69
N THR A 171 -18.09 2.91 8.30
CA THR A 171 -19.31 2.27 7.82
C THR A 171 -19.06 1.61 6.46
N ARG A 172 -19.96 0.69 6.07
CA ARG A 172 -19.92 0.05 4.75
C ARG A 172 -19.90 1.08 3.62
N GLU A 173 -20.75 2.10 3.72
CA GLU A 173 -20.87 3.16 2.71
C GLU A 173 -19.61 4.01 2.63
N GLU A 174 -19.02 4.36 3.77
CA GLU A 174 -17.77 5.11 3.81
C GLU A 174 -16.60 4.30 3.22
N TRP A 175 -16.53 3.02 3.55
CA TRP A 175 -15.52 2.10 3.03
C TRP A 175 -15.61 1.95 1.51
N ILE A 176 -16.82 1.71 0.99
CA ILE A 176 -17.04 1.51 -0.45
C ILE A 176 -16.87 2.83 -1.21
N GLY A 177 -17.41 3.94 -0.69
CA GLY A 177 -17.50 5.24 -1.37
C GLY A 177 -16.20 6.06 -1.39
N ARG A 178 -15.13 5.60 -0.75
CA ARG A 178 -13.84 6.29 -0.76
C ARG A 178 -13.23 6.37 -2.15
N THR A 179 -12.75 7.54 -2.53
CA THR A 179 -12.05 7.69 -3.82
C THR A 179 -10.75 6.87 -3.82
N PRO A 180 -10.46 6.12 -4.90
CA PRO A 180 -9.16 5.47 -5.08
C PRO A 180 -7.99 6.46 -5.08
N CYS A 181 -6.78 5.97 -4.80
CA CYS A 181 -5.57 6.81 -4.85
C CYS A 181 -5.29 7.39 -6.26
N ASP A 182 -5.07 8.71 -6.35
CA ASP A 182 -4.81 9.44 -7.61
C ASP A 182 -3.54 8.98 -8.34
N ALA A 183 -2.61 8.32 -7.64
CA ALA A 183 -1.38 7.80 -8.24
C ALA A 183 -1.67 6.74 -9.33
N PHE A 184 -2.80 6.03 -9.27
CA PHE A 184 -3.24 5.14 -10.35
C PHE A 184 -3.59 5.92 -11.62
N SER A 185 -4.40 6.96 -11.49
CA SER A 185 -4.80 7.83 -12.60
C SER A 185 -3.58 8.42 -13.32
N HIS A 186 -2.53 8.77 -12.56
CA HIS A 186 -1.27 9.26 -13.12
C HIS A 186 -0.54 8.20 -13.97
N VAL A 187 -0.52 6.93 -13.53
CA VAL A 187 0.07 5.84 -14.32
C VAL A 187 -0.73 5.61 -15.60
N ILE A 188 -2.06 5.54 -15.51
CA ILE A 188 -2.93 5.37 -16.68
C ILE A 188 -2.75 6.51 -17.68
N PHE A 189 -2.70 7.76 -17.20
CA PHE A 189 -2.50 8.93 -18.05
C PHE A 189 -1.19 8.86 -18.86
N LYS A 190 -0.12 8.34 -18.25
CA LYS A 190 1.20 8.21 -18.88
C LYS A 190 1.33 7.02 -19.84
N THR A 191 0.56 5.96 -19.62
CA THR A 191 0.81 4.65 -20.25
C THR A 191 -0.26 4.22 -21.23
N VAL A 192 -1.47 4.72 -21.07
CA VAL A 192 -2.63 4.34 -21.87
C VAL A 192 -3.02 5.48 -22.83
N LYS A 193 -3.39 5.11 -24.05
CA LYS A 193 -3.90 6.03 -25.06
C LYS A 193 -5.16 6.73 -24.57
N GLU A 194 -5.32 7.99 -24.92
CA GLU A 194 -6.45 8.82 -24.47
C GLU A 194 -7.82 8.18 -24.74
N SER A 195 -8.02 7.54 -25.91
CA SER A 195 -9.28 6.87 -26.27
C SER A 195 -9.65 5.69 -25.38
N GLU A 196 -8.68 5.09 -24.68
CA GLU A 196 -8.85 3.91 -23.85
C GLU A 196 -8.84 4.21 -22.34
N ARG A 197 -8.45 5.44 -21.94
CA ARG A 197 -8.32 5.82 -20.52
C ARG A 197 -9.64 5.67 -19.75
N TRP A 198 -10.76 6.02 -20.38
CA TRP A 198 -12.08 5.89 -19.76
C TRP A 198 -12.42 4.43 -19.40
N LYS A 199 -12.01 3.45 -20.23
CA LYS A 199 -12.21 2.02 -19.93
C LYS A 199 -11.40 1.62 -18.71
N CYS A 200 -10.16 2.08 -18.63
CA CYS A 200 -9.27 1.82 -17.50
C CYS A 200 -9.88 2.34 -16.20
N GLU A 201 -10.32 3.59 -16.19
CA GLU A 201 -10.95 4.24 -15.03
C GLU A 201 -12.21 3.49 -14.60
N GLN A 202 -13.07 3.10 -15.54
CA GLN A 202 -14.31 2.38 -15.24
C GLN A 202 -14.04 0.96 -14.71
N ILE A 203 -13.11 0.21 -15.34
CA ILE A 203 -12.74 -1.14 -14.87
C ILE A 203 -12.16 -1.07 -13.46
N MET A 204 -11.23 -0.14 -13.20
CA MET A 204 -10.64 0.03 -11.88
C MET A 204 -11.69 0.42 -10.86
N HIS A 205 -12.55 1.40 -11.17
CA HIS A 205 -13.60 1.83 -10.26
C HIS A 205 -14.56 0.68 -9.91
N GLN A 206 -15.08 -0.02 -10.92
CA GLN A 206 -15.98 -1.16 -10.68
C GLN A 206 -15.31 -2.28 -9.89
N GLY A 207 -14.05 -2.59 -10.18
CA GLY A 207 -13.31 -3.63 -9.48
C GLY A 207 -12.97 -3.27 -8.04
N ILE A 208 -12.61 -2.00 -7.77
CA ILE A 208 -12.40 -1.49 -6.41
C ILE A 208 -13.69 -1.56 -5.61
N VAL A 209 -14.82 -1.11 -6.16
CA VAL A 209 -16.13 -1.20 -5.50
C VAL A 209 -16.50 -2.65 -5.21
N MET A 210 -16.35 -3.55 -6.17
CA MET A 210 -16.65 -4.98 -6.03
C MET A 210 -15.79 -5.63 -4.93
N LEU A 211 -14.48 -5.42 -4.96
CA LEU A 211 -13.56 -6.04 -4.01
C LEU A 211 -13.68 -5.43 -2.61
N ARG A 212 -13.95 -4.12 -2.49
CA ARG A 212 -14.27 -3.50 -1.20
C ARG A 212 -15.57 -4.03 -0.60
N SER A 213 -16.62 -4.15 -1.42
CA SER A 213 -17.92 -4.65 -0.98
C SER A 213 -17.81 -6.09 -0.50
N SER A 214 -17.23 -6.96 -1.33
CA SER A 214 -17.01 -8.37 -0.97
C SER A 214 -16.15 -8.53 0.27
N THR A 215 -15.04 -7.80 0.37
CA THR A 215 -14.18 -7.81 1.56
C THR A 215 -14.94 -7.40 2.82
N TYR A 216 -15.75 -6.34 2.77
CA TYR A 216 -16.56 -5.90 3.92
C TYR A 216 -17.57 -6.98 4.31
N ASP A 217 -18.32 -7.50 3.33
CA ASP A 217 -19.38 -8.47 3.56
C ASP A 217 -18.81 -9.80 4.11
N TYR A 218 -17.60 -10.21 3.70
CA TYR A 218 -16.90 -11.36 4.30
C TYR A 218 -16.47 -11.10 5.74
N LEU A 219 -15.90 -9.93 6.02
CA LEU A 219 -15.47 -9.61 7.38
C LEU A 219 -16.65 -9.42 8.34
N ALA A 220 -17.78 -8.89 7.85
CA ALA A 220 -19.02 -8.77 8.60
C ALA A 220 -19.64 -10.13 9.00
N LYS A 221 -19.31 -11.22 8.28
CA LYS A 221 -19.67 -12.59 8.70
C LYS A 221 -18.84 -13.06 9.90
N LEU A 222 -17.67 -12.45 10.14
CA LEU A 222 -16.74 -12.80 11.21
C LEU A 222 -16.86 -11.90 12.45
N SER A 223 -17.34 -10.66 12.28
CA SER A 223 -17.63 -9.76 13.39
C SER A 223 -18.95 -9.02 13.20
N LYS A 224 -19.79 -9.00 14.24
CA LYS A 224 -21.09 -8.30 14.22
C LYS A 224 -20.94 -6.78 14.32
N ASP A 225 -19.92 -6.33 15.04
CA ASP A 225 -19.46 -4.95 15.08
C ASP A 225 -17.92 -4.95 14.98
N PHE A 226 -17.35 -4.07 14.14
CA PHE A 226 -15.89 -4.02 13.97
C PHE A 226 -15.14 -3.51 15.22
N SER A 227 -15.80 -3.44 16.38
CA SER A 227 -15.22 -3.13 17.68
C SER A 227 -14.28 -4.21 18.21
N GLU A 228 -14.45 -5.46 17.78
CA GLU A 228 -13.48 -6.52 18.05
C GLU A 228 -12.84 -6.98 16.74
N THR A 229 -11.51 -7.07 16.71
CA THR A 229 -10.78 -7.56 15.55
C THR A 229 -10.90 -9.08 15.47
N PRO A 230 -11.48 -9.67 14.40
CA PRO A 230 -11.47 -11.11 14.19
C PRO A 230 -10.08 -11.71 14.34
N SER A 231 -10.00 -12.89 14.95
CA SER A 231 -8.72 -13.58 15.08
C SER A 231 -8.14 -13.91 13.70
N ARG A 232 -6.81 -13.89 13.60
CA ARG A 232 -6.10 -14.21 12.35
C ARG A 232 -6.47 -15.60 11.80
N SER A 233 -6.70 -16.57 12.69
CA SER A 233 -7.13 -17.93 12.32
C SER A 233 -8.54 -17.95 11.74
N ALA A 234 -9.47 -17.15 12.28
CA ALA A 234 -10.83 -17.03 11.75
C ALA A 234 -10.82 -16.42 10.34
N ILE A 235 -10.06 -15.33 10.12
CA ILE A 235 -9.91 -14.71 8.79
C ILE A 235 -9.31 -15.71 7.80
N TYR A 236 -8.25 -16.42 8.19
CA TYR A 236 -7.60 -17.40 7.33
C TYR A 236 -8.53 -18.57 6.97
N HIS A 237 -9.27 -19.12 7.94
CA HIS A 237 -10.22 -20.18 7.66
C HIS A 237 -11.31 -19.70 6.70
N HIS A 238 -11.86 -18.50 6.93
CA HIS A 238 -12.95 -17.98 6.09
C HIS A 238 -12.48 -17.66 4.66
N ALA A 239 -11.28 -17.09 4.50
CA ALA A 239 -10.69 -16.83 3.19
C ALA A 239 -10.54 -18.11 2.36
N ASN A 240 -10.07 -19.19 2.97
CA ASN A 240 -9.87 -20.47 2.27
C ASN A 240 -11.17 -21.23 1.97
N THR A 241 -12.30 -20.81 2.55
CA THR A 241 -13.61 -21.40 2.24
C THR A 241 -14.30 -20.73 1.06
N LEU A 242 -13.82 -19.55 0.62
CA LEU A 242 -14.48 -18.79 -0.42
C LEU A 242 -14.34 -19.45 -1.79
N ARG A 243 -15.47 -19.87 -2.37
CA ARG A 243 -15.52 -20.49 -3.69
C ARG A 243 -15.82 -19.47 -4.80
N ALA A 244 -15.36 -19.76 -6.01
CA ALA A 244 -15.62 -18.92 -7.18
C ALA A 244 -17.12 -18.80 -7.46
N GLU A 245 -17.89 -19.87 -7.24
CA GLU A 245 -19.33 -19.92 -7.45
C GLU A 245 -20.08 -19.02 -6.46
N GLU A 246 -19.67 -19.01 -5.20
CA GLU A 246 -20.26 -18.14 -4.16
C GLU A 246 -19.94 -16.67 -4.47
N PHE A 247 -18.70 -16.37 -4.84
CA PHE A 247 -18.32 -15.03 -5.25
C PHE A 247 -19.08 -14.57 -6.51
N ALA A 248 -19.25 -15.45 -7.49
CA ALA A 248 -20.00 -15.17 -8.71
C ALA A 248 -21.49 -14.96 -8.44
N ALA A 249 -22.08 -15.68 -7.48
CA ALA A 249 -23.48 -15.49 -7.10
C ALA A 249 -23.73 -14.09 -6.50
N ASP A 250 -22.82 -13.63 -5.64
CA ASP A 250 -22.97 -12.35 -4.92
C ASP A 250 -22.46 -11.14 -5.74
N TYR A 251 -21.39 -11.32 -6.53
CA TYR A 251 -20.68 -10.23 -7.20
C TYR A 251 -20.50 -10.43 -8.72
N GLY A 252 -21.05 -11.49 -9.31
CA GLY A 252 -20.91 -11.79 -10.74
C GLY A 252 -21.42 -10.69 -11.66
N TYR A 253 -22.43 -9.93 -11.23
CA TYR A 253 -22.90 -8.74 -11.97
C TYR A 253 -21.78 -7.72 -12.22
N HIS A 254 -20.93 -7.46 -11.23
CA HIS A 254 -19.79 -6.55 -11.38
C HIS A 254 -18.75 -7.12 -12.34
N VAL A 255 -18.49 -8.43 -12.26
CA VAL A 255 -17.55 -9.12 -13.16
C VAL A 255 -18.02 -9.03 -14.61
N ILE A 256 -19.31 -9.28 -14.87
CA ILE A 256 -19.93 -9.15 -16.19
C ILE A 256 -19.77 -7.71 -16.70
N ARG A 257 -20.13 -6.71 -15.89
CA ARG A 257 -20.03 -5.30 -16.27
C ARG A 257 -18.58 -4.89 -16.59
N ILE A 258 -17.61 -5.35 -15.81
CA ILE A 258 -16.18 -5.12 -16.07
C ILE A 258 -15.79 -5.73 -17.42
N SER A 259 -16.25 -6.96 -17.71
CA SER A 259 -16.01 -7.61 -18.99
C SER A 259 -16.68 -6.89 -20.17
N GLU A 260 -17.88 -6.35 -19.99
CA GLU A 260 -18.57 -5.57 -21.03
C GLU A 260 -17.84 -4.26 -21.33
N ILE A 261 -17.37 -3.55 -20.30
CA ILE A 261 -16.55 -2.34 -20.47
C ILE A 261 -15.25 -2.69 -21.21
N ALA A 262 -14.59 -3.76 -20.80
CA ALA A 262 -13.37 -4.24 -21.43
C ALA A 262 -13.56 -4.57 -22.92
N GLY A 263 -14.69 -5.17 -23.28
CA GLY A 263 -15.01 -5.57 -24.66
C GLY A 263 -15.69 -4.49 -25.50
N SER A 264 -16.03 -3.34 -24.92
CA SER A 264 -16.65 -2.25 -25.67
C SER A 264 -15.68 -1.71 -26.74
N VAL A 265 -16.21 -1.39 -27.93
CA VAL A 265 -15.42 -0.71 -28.96
C VAL A 265 -15.25 0.76 -28.55
N ASP A 266 -14.09 1.35 -28.81
CA ASP A 266 -13.88 2.78 -28.58
C ASP A 266 -15.01 3.55 -29.28
N GLY A 267 -15.78 4.32 -28.50
CA GLY A 267 -16.86 5.14 -29.03
C GLY A 267 -16.27 6.08 -30.09
N SER A 268 -16.75 5.91 -31.32
CA SER A 268 -16.53 6.81 -32.46
C SER A 268 -16.94 8.24 -32.15
#